data_AF-A0AAV2HYR3-F1
#
_entry.id   AF-A0AAV2HYR3-F1
#
_cell.length_a   1.000
_cell.length_b   1.000
_cell.length_c   1.000
_cell.angle_alpha   90.00
_cell.angle_beta   90.00
_cell.angle_gamma   90.00
#
_symmetry.space_group_name_H-M   'P 1'
#
loop_
_entity.id
_entity.type
_entity.pdbx_description
1 polymer ?
#
loop_
_entity_poly.entity_id
_entity_poly.type
_entity_poly.pdbx_seq_one_letter_code
_entity_poly.pdbx_strand_id
1 'polypeptide(L)'
;KKTKGYLLTIVLLLGYFAYVIAAMCYRFNDEGAYRLLACTIVAVIIASRSYIRHGLKVFMKKVTGSSSLTPVWRKRRDAVRFSLRWVMYAAVIGVMIWVIVDKAMKEPDNLRSIPGIFIIIFICLFFSSAPSKVNYHTIFWSVGLQFLFSMFIMKWQTGKDAVWWLQSRVDEFLANADAGSIVVFGKNFRDHFLMFGAMPLLLFINGMITLLYYCGAMQFTIRVFGNFLQFVLDTSPIESMAVAAGTFMEGWTTLSTFRPYLHTLTKSQLFLVISSCYSSIGSTFLAILVQMGVPLDLIIGAMLISAPAVFTICKLMVPETSRKKNVKLTEIGEEEKRKYTNSLDAFQEGALMMLGIIGSITVSTYSLISLISWVNNTLAWFGDRVGVKALSIELISSYLMYPFALAMGVTPEDCRRVAMLCGYRLGSSILIAFLKFVELKNNRLKYVDYMLKTGGNGTVTYVNDDVILDQWGVTLPFGFISVSFN
;
A
#
# COMPACT_ATOMS: atom_id res chain seq x y z
N LYS A 1 -24.72 -38.31 -18.47
CA LYS A 1 -23.46 -37.54 -18.28
C LYS A 1 -23.58 -36.22 -19.04
N LYS A 2 -24.03 -35.15 -18.38
CA LYS A 2 -24.20 -33.82 -19.02
C LYS A 2 -22.82 -33.24 -19.34
N THR A 3 -22.51 -33.03 -20.61
CA THR A 3 -21.46 -32.13 -21.10
C THR A 3 -21.81 -30.70 -20.67
N LYS A 4 -21.65 -30.41 -19.38
CA LYS A 4 -21.98 -29.13 -18.73
C LYS A 4 -21.11 -28.02 -19.31
N GLY A 5 -21.59 -27.28 -20.30
CA GLY A 5 -21.03 -25.99 -20.72
C GLY A 5 -19.63 -25.98 -21.36
N TYR A 6 -18.85 -27.06 -21.25
CA TYR A 6 -17.47 -27.09 -21.74
C TYR A 6 -17.35 -26.81 -23.24
N LEU A 7 -18.30 -27.28 -24.05
CA LEU A 7 -18.30 -26.99 -25.49
C LEU A 7 -18.46 -25.50 -25.77
N LEU A 8 -19.42 -24.84 -25.10
CA LEU A 8 -19.64 -23.40 -25.20
C LEU A 8 -18.40 -22.63 -24.72
N THR A 9 -17.82 -23.04 -23.60
CA THR A 9 -16.59 -22.43 -23.10
C THR A 9 -15.44 -22.57 -24.11
N ILE A 10 -15.25 -23.74 -24.71
CA ILE A 10 -14.21 -23.97 -25.73
C ILE A 10 -14.44 -23.09 -26.96
N VAL A 11 -15.68 -23.01 -27.45
CA VAL A 11 -16.03 -22.16 -28.61
C VAL A 11 -15.76 -20.69 -28.30
N LEU A 12 -16.17 -20.19 -27.14
CA LEU A 12 -15.89 -18.81 -26.72
C LEU A 12 -14.39 -18.55 -26.57
N LEU A 13 -13.63 -19.52 -26.07
CA LEU A 13 -12.19 -19.40 -25.88
C LEU A 13 -11.44 -19.41 -27.22
N LEU A 14 -11.87 -20.23 -28.18
CA LEU A 14 -11.36 -20.22 -29.56
C LEU A 14 -11.71 -18.90 -30.27
N GLY A 15 -12.95 -18.43 -30.13
CA GLY A 15 -13.38 -17.13 -30.65
C GLY A 15 -12.56 -15.97 -30.06
N TYR A 16 -12.28 -16.02 -28.76
CA TYR A 16 -11.40 -15.05 -28.10
C TYR A 16 -9.97 -15.09 -28.63
N PHE A 17 -9.36 -16.27 -28.80
CA PHE A 17 -8.02 -16.35 -29.37
C PHE A 17 -7.99 -15.89 -30.84
N ALA A 18 -9.02 -16.20 -31.63
CA ALA A 18 -9.15 -15.68 -32.98
C ALA A 18 -9.24 -14.15 -32.99
N TYR A 19 -10.01 -13.56 -32.07
CA TYR A 19 -10.08 -12.11 -31.87
C TYR A 19 -8.72 -11.52 -31.47
N VAL A 20 -8.00 -12.15 -30.54
CA VAL A 20 -6.66 -11.69 -30.13
C VAL A 20 -5.71 -11.70 -31.32
N ILE A 21 -5.67 -12.78 -32.10
CA ILE A 21 -4.83 -12.88 -33.30
C ILE A 21 -5.22 -11.80 -34.32
N ALA A 22 -6.51 -11.61 -34.58
CA ALA A 22 -7.00 -10.57 -35.49
C ALA A 22 -6.63 -9.15 -35.01
N ALA A 23 -6.77 -8.88 -33.71
CA ALA A 23 -6.38 -7.61 -33.11
C ALA A 23 -4.88 -7.34 -33.22
N MET A 24 -4.04 -8.37 -32.98
CA MET A 24 -2.59 -8.28 -33.15
C MET A 24 -2.22 -8.04 -34.62
N CYS A 25 -2.91 -8.66 -35.59
CA CYS A 25 -2.66 -8.43 -37.02
C CYS A 25 -3.12 -7.04 -37.49
N TYR A 26 -4.19 -6.49 -36.92
CA TYR A 26 -4.75 -5.20 -37.34
C TYR A 26 -3.95 -4.00 -36.84
N ARG A 27 -3.55 -3.98 -35.55
CA ARG A 27 -2.80 -2.86 -34.93
C ARG A 27 -1.81 -3.35 -33.87
N PHE A 28 -0.71 -3.97 -34.29
CA PHE A 28 0.30 -4.57 -33.38
C PHE A 28 1.08 -3.56 -32.51
N ASN A 29 1.10 -2.28 -32.86
CA ASN A 29 1.92 -1.25 -32.20
C ASN A 29 1.13 -0.25 -31.34
N ASP A 30 -0.16 -0.52 -31.13
CA ASP A 30 -1.00 0.31 -30.27
C ASP A 30 -0.90 -0.19 -28.83
N GLU A 31 -1.02 0.73 -27.87
CA GLU A 31 -0.99 0.40 -26.45
C GLU A 31 -2.07 -0.65 -26.10
N GLY A 32 -3.24 -0.54 -26.75
CA GLY A 32 -4.33 -1.50 -26.61
C GLY A 32 -3.96 -2.94 -26.98
N ALA A 33 -3.12 -3.14 -28.01
CA ALA A 33 -2.70 -4.46 -28.44
C ALA A 33 -1.70 -5.09 -27.45
N TYR A 34 -0.75 -4.30 -26.94
CA TYR A 34 0.14 -4.77 -25.87
C TYR A 34 -0.63 -5.14 -24.61
N ARG A 35 -1.63 -4.34 -24.23
CA ARG A 35 -2.51 -4.64 -23.07
C ARG A 35 -3.25 -5.96 -23.29
N LEU A 36 -3.90 -6.14 -24.44
CA LEU A 36 -4.63 -7.36 -24.77
C LEU A 36 -3.70 -8.58 -24.71
N LEU A 37 -2.53 -8.51 -25.34
CA LEU A 37 -1.55 -9.58 -25.33
C LEU A 37 -1.06 -9.88 -23.91
N ALA A 38 -0.70 -8.87 -23.12
CA ALA A 38 -0.28 -9.07 -21.74
C ALA A 38 -1.36 -9.76 -20.89
N CYS A 39 -2.61 -9.28 -20.96
CA CYS A 39 -3.74 -9.89 -20.27
C CYS A 39 -3.98 -11.34 -20.70
N THR A 40 -3.89 -11.63 -22.00
CA THR A 40 -4.05 -13.01 -22.51
C THR A 40 -2.95 -13.93 -22.01
N ILE A 41 -1.69 -13.49 -22.01
CA ILE A 41 -0.55 -14.26 -21.51
C ILE A 41 -0.73 -14.55 -20.02
N VAL A 42 -1.08 -13.53 -19.23
CA VAL A 42 -1.33 -13.71 -17.80
C VAL A 42 -2.48 -14.69 -17.56
N ALA A 43 -3.60 -14.55 -18.28
CA ALA A 43 -4.73 -15.47 -18.18
C ALA A 43 -4.35 -16.91 -18.54
N VAL A 44 -3.57 -17.10 -19.60
CA VAL A 44 -3.07 -18.42 -20.01
C VAL A 44 -2.12 -19.00 -18.97
N ILE A 45 -1.21 -18.21 -18.41
CA ILE A 45 -0.31 -18.64 -17.32
C ILE A 45 -1.13 -19.08 -16.10
N ILE A 46 -2.16 -18.32 -15.73
CA ILE A 46 -3.05 -18.65 -14.61
C ILE A 46 -3.76 -19.98 -14.86
N ALA A 47 -4.40 -20.12 -16.02
CA ALA A 47 -5.16 -21.32 -16.38
C ALA A 47 -4.27 -22.57 -16.51
N SER A 48 -3.10 -22.41 -17.11
CA SER A 48 -2.15 -23.51 -17.35
C SER A 48 -1.35 -23.89 -16.10
N ARG A 49 -1.25 -23.05 -15.07
CA ARG A 49 -0.43 -23.30 -13.86
C ARG A 49 -0.72 -24.63 -13.17
N SER A 50 -1.98 -25.07 -13.15
CA SER A 50 -2.37 -26.36 -12.55
C SER A 50 -1.81 -27.52 -13.37
N TYR A 51 -1.99 -27.46 -14.69
CA TYR A 51 -1.46 -28.44 -15.64
C TYR A 51 0.06 -28.45 -15.68
N ILE A 52 0.72 -27.29 -15.66
CA ILE A 52 2.18 -27.17 -15.61
C ILE A 52 2.71 -27.79 -14.31
N ARG A 53 2.11 -27.49 -13.14
CA ARG A 53 2.55 -28.12 -11.87
C ARG A 53 2.33 -29.63 -11.86
N HIS A 54 1.25 -30.11 -12.45
CA HIS A 54 1.00 -31.55 -12.58
C HIS A 54 2.01 -32.20 -13.54
N GLY A 55 2.21 -31.61 -14.73
CA GLY A 55 3.18 -32.05 -15.72
C GLY A 55 4.60 -32.04 -15.18
N LEU A 56 5.00 -31.00 -14.44
CA LEU A 56 6.31 -30.91 -13.80
C LEU A 56 6.48 -31.96 -12.69
N LYS A 57 5.43 -32.26 -11.91
CA LYS A 57 5.45 -33.34 -10.93
C LYS A 57 5.58 -34.71 -11.59
N VAL A 58 4.85 -34.95 -12.69
CA VAL A 58 4.91 -36.21 -13.45
C VAL A 58 6.28 -36.36 -14.13
N PHE A 59 6.79 -35.29 -14.73
CA PHE A 59 8.12 -35.25 -15.35
C PHE A 59 9.21 -35.48 -14.30
N MET A 60 9.18 -34.77 -13.18
CA MET A 60 10.08 -35.02 -12.04
C MET A 60 10.00 -36.48 -11.58
N LYS A 61 8.80 -37.02 -11.39
CA LYS A 61 8.61 -38.43 -11.00
C LYS A 61 9.21 -39.40 -12.03
N LYS A 62 9.14 -39.07 -13.32
CA LYS A 62 9.70 -39.86 -14.43
C LYS A 62 11.22 -39.76 -14.53
N VAL A 63 11.80 -38.59 -14.24
CA VAL A 63 13.25 -38.34 -14.30
C VAL A 63 13.98 -38.82 -13.05
N THR A 64 13.40 -38.67 -11.86
CA THR A 64 14.07 -39.01 -10.58
C THR A 64 13.63 -40.33 -9.96
N GLY A 65 12.65 -41.05 -10.54
CA GLY A 65 12.17 -42.35 -10.04
C GLY A 65 11.50 -42.33 -8.66
N SER A 66 11.49 -41.18 -7.97
CA SER A 66 10.90 -40.97 -6.64
C SER A 66 10.23 -39.60 -6.59
N SER A 67 9.14 -39.49 -5.84
CA SER A 67 8.47 -38.22 -5.51
C SER A 67 9.27 -37.36 -4.51
N SER A 68 10.37 -37.89 -3.98
CA SER A 68 11.25 -37.20 -3.03
C SER A 68 12.70 -37.25 -3.51
N LEU A 69 13.46 -36.17 -3.33
CA LEU A 69 14.88 -36.15 -3.69
C LEU A 69 15.65 -37.21 -2.90
N THR A 70 16.45 -38.00 -3.63
CA THR A 70 17.47 -38.93 -3.13
C THR A 70 18.39 -38.21 -2.13
N PRO A 71 18.86 -38.87 -1.06
CA PRO A 71 19.63 -38.23 0.02
C PRO A 71 20.88 -37.47 -0.46
N VAL A 72 21.57 -37.98 -1.50
CA VAL A 72 22.73 -37.32 -2.13
C VAL A 72 22.34 -35.98 -2.77
N TRP A 73 21.25 -35.98 -3.54
CA TRP A 73 20.71 -34.78 -4.19
C TRP A 73 20.16 -33.78 -3.17
N ARG A 74 19.63 -34.26 -2.04
CA ARG A 74 19.20 -33.40 -0.92
C ARG A 74 20.40 -32.65 -0.32
N LYS A 75 21.48 -33.36 -0.01
CA LYS A 75 22.72 -32.76 0.53
C LYS A 75 23.34 -31.77 -0.46
N ARG A 76 23.39 -32.11 -1.74
CA ARG A 76 23.89 -31.22 -2.82
C ARG A 76 23.03 -29.97 -2.98
N ARG A 77 21.70 -30.12 -2.99
CA ARG A 77 20.75 -29.00 -3.04
C ARG A 77 20.87 -28.10 -1.83
N ASP A 78 21.02 -28.66 -0.64
CA ASP A 78 21.12 -27.88 0.59
C ASP A 78 22.46 -27.13 0.65
N ALA A 79 23.55 -27.72 0.15
CA ALA A 79 24.83 -27.03 -0.04
C ALA A 79 24.73 -25.88 -1.08
N VAL A 80 24.14 -26.14 -2.26
CA VAL A 80 23.92 -25.10 -3.28
C VAL A 80 23.02 -23.98 -2.75
N ARG A 81 21.96 -24.31 -1.99
CA ARG A 81 21.10 -23.31 -1.34
C ARG A 81 21.84 -22.48 -0.32
N PHE A 82 22.74 -23.09 0.45
CA PHE A 82 23.57 -22.36 1.40
C PHE A 82 24.47 -21.36 0.68
N SER A 83 25.24 -21.80 -0.33
CA SER A 83 26.08 -20.91 -1.13
C SER A 83 25.28 -19.81 -1.82
N LEU A 84 24.16 -20.16 -2.46
CA LEU A 84 23.30 -19.19 -3.13
C LEU A 84 22.72 -18.14 -2.16
N ARG A 85 22.35 -18.53 -0.93
CA ARG A 85 21.86 -17.60 0.09
C ARG A 85 22.91 -16.56 0.47
N TRP A 86 24.15 -16.97 0.69
CA TRP A 86 25.25 -16.04 1.00
C TRP A 86 25.57 -15.11 -0.16
N VAL A 87 25.60 -15.63 -1.39
CA VAL A 87 25.75 -14.82 -2.60
C VAL A 87 24.63 -13.79 -2.70
N MET A 88 23.38 -14.18 -2.43
CA MET A 88 22.25 -13.27 -2.45
C MET A 88 22.32 -12.20 -1.37
N TYR A 89 22.73 -12.54 -0.14
CA TYR A 89 22.95 -11.54 0.91
C TYR A 89 24.03 -10.53 0.51
N ALA A 90 25.17 -11.01 0.00
CA ALA A 90 26.24 -10.15 -0.46
C ALA A 90 25.77 -9.24 -1.62
N ALA A 91 24.97 -9.78 -2.55
CA ALA A 91 24.41 -9.01 -3.65
C ALA A 91 23.47 -7.90 -3.16
N VAL A 92 22.54 -8.21 -2.26
CA VAL A 92 21.61 -7.21 -1.69
C VAL A 92 22.37 -6.14 -0.91
N ILE A 93 23.35 -6.53 -0.08
CA ILE A 93 24.22 -5.57 0.64
C ILE A 93 24.99 -4.70 -0.35
N GLY A 94 25.58 -5.29 -1.39
CA GLY A 94 26.31 -4.57 -2.44
C GLY A 94 25.42 -3.54 -3.13
N VAL A 95 24.18 -3.91 -3.47
CA VAL A 95 23.19 -2.98 -4.05
C VAL A 95 22.82 -1.87 -3.06
N MET A 96 22.60 -2.19 -1.78
CA MET A 96 22.30 -1.20 -0.75
C MET A 96 23.43 -0.19 -0.59
N ILE A 97 24.67 -0.66 -0.44
CA ILE A 97 25.85 0.19 -0.33
C ILE A 97 26.01 1.05 -1.59
N TRP A 98 25.87 0.45 -2.77
CA TRP A 98 25.98 1.18 -4.03
C TRP A 98 24.96 2.32 -4.14
N VAL A 99 23.69 2.06 -3.79
CA VAL A 99 22.66 3.11 -3.81
C VAL A 99 22.93 4.18 -2.75
N ILE A 100 23.35 3.80 -1.54
CA ILE A 100 23.68 4.75 -0.48
C ILE A 100 24.83 5.65 -0.91
N VAL A 101 25.91 5.10 -1.47
CA VAL A 101 27.07 5.87 -1.96
C VAL A 101 26.67 6.78 -3.12
N ASP A 102 25.93 6.27 -4.09
CA ASP A 102 25.45 7.07 -5.23
C ASP A 102 24.58 8.26 -4.77
N LYS A 103 23.72 8.05 -3.77
CA LYS A 103 22.91 9.13 -3.21
C LYS A 103 23.68 10.06 -2.29
N ALA A 104 24.62 9.55 -1.51
CA ALA A 104 25.52 10.35 -0.68
C ALA A 104 26.34 11.35 -1.51
N MET A 105 26.79 10.94 -2.70
CA MET A 105 27.57 11.79 -3.61
C MET A 105 26.74 12.87 -4.29
N LYS A 106 25.46 12.59 -4.61
CA LYS A 106 24.57 13.51 -5.36
C LYS A 106 23.77 14.44 -4.45
N GLU A 107 23.22 13.90 -3.37
CA GLU A 107 22.27 14.57 -2.48
C GLU A 107 22.61 14.19 -1.03
N PRO A 108 23.63 14.83 -0.42
CA PRO A 108 24.14 14.44 0.90
C PRO A 108 23.09 14.57 2.01
N ASP A 109 22.10 15.45 1.85
CA ASP A 109 21.02 15.62 2.83
C ASP A 109 20.17 14.36 3.05
N ASN A 110 20.09 13.47 2.06
CA ASN A 110 19.34 12.22 2.20
C ASN A 110 19.95 11.24 3.22
N LEU A 111 21.24 11.40 3.54
CA LEU A 111 21.94 10.60 4.55
C LEU A 111 21.33 10.76 5.95
N ARG A 112 20.61 11.86 6.20
CA ARG A 112 19.89 12.11 7.47
C ARG A 112 18.88 11.01 7.82
N SER A 113 18.38 10.29 6.82
CA SER A 113 17.41 9.19 7.01
C SER A 113 18.04 7.91 7.55
N ILE A 114 19.35 7.70 7.35
CA ILE A 114 20.03 6.45 7.74
C ILE A 114 19.99 6.22 9.26
N PRO A 115 20.39 7.19 10.11
CA PRO A 115 20.25 7.06 11.55
C PRO A 115 18.83 6.73 12.00
N GLY A 116 17.82 7.27 11.32
CA GLY A 116 16.42 7.01 11.66
C GLY A 116 15.98 5.56 11.50
N ILE A 117 16.44 4.87 10.46
CA ILE A 117 16.20 3.44 10.28
C ILE A 117 16.76 2.65 11.48
N PHE A 118 17.98 2.99 11.92
CA PHE A 118 18.59 2.37 13.09
C PHE A 118 17.84 2.70 14.39
N ILE A 119 17.37 3.93 14.56
CA ILE A 119 16.56 4.36 15.71
C ILE A 119 15.26 3.55 15.77
N ILE A 120 14.54 3.40 14.65
CA ILE A 120 13.29 2.63 14.61
C ILE A 120 13.55 1.15 14.96
N ILE A 121 14.60 0.55 14.39
CA ILE A 121 14.99 -0.83 14.71
C ILE A 121 15.35 -0.96 16.19
N PHE A 122 16.10 0.00 16.75
CA PHE A 122 16.49 0.01 18.16
C PHE A 122 15.29 0.14 19.09
N ILE A 123 14.33 1.02 18.78
CA ILE A 123 13.06 1.13 19.51
C ILE A 123 12.31 -0.21 19.48
N CYS A 124 12.23 -0.86 18.31
CA CYS A 124 11.56 -2.16 18.19
C CYS A 124 12.26 -3.25 19.02
N LEU A 125 13.60 -3.24 19.08
CA LEU A 125 14.39 -4.17 19.89
C LEU A 125 14.24 -3.89 21.39
N PHE A 126 14.18 -2.62 21.78
CA PHE A 126 13.98 -2.21 23.18
C PHE A 126 12.62 -2.68 23.71
N PHE A 127 11.57 -2.56 22.90
CA PHE A 127 10.23 -3.06 23.23
C PHE A 127 10.01 -4.53 22.83
N SER A 128 11.06 -5.27 22.47
CA SER A 128 10.93 -6.65 22.03
C SER A 128 10.58 -7.58 23.19
N SER A 129 9.61 -8.47 22.99
CA SER A 129 9.24 -9.49 23.98
C SER A 129 10.32 -10.56 24.17
N ALA A 130 11.18 -10.79 23.16
CA ALA A 130 12.20 -11.84 23.20
C ALA A 130 13.36 -11.52 22.23
N PRO A 131 14.20 -10.50 22.51
CA PRO A 131 15.21 -10.01 21.57
C PRO A 131 16.24 -11.08 21.16
N SER A 132 16.51 -12.06 22.03
CA SER A 132 17.40 -13.20 21.73
C SER A 132 16.84 -14.21 20.73
N LYS A 133 15.52 -14.19 20.47
CA LYS A 133 14.83 -15.13 19.56
C LYS A 133 14.48 -14.50 18.20
N VAL A 134 15.00 -13.32 17.90
CA VAL A 134 14.78 -12.63 16.61
C VAL A 134 15.38 -13.47 15.47
N ASN A 135 14.57 -13.74 14.45
CA ASN A 135 15.06 -14.39 13.24
C ASN A 135 15.66 -13.37 12.26
N TYR A 136 16.98 -13.19 12.32
CA TYR A 136 17.70 -12.24 11.49
C TYR A 136 17.57 -12.48 9.98
N HIS A 137 17.29 -13.70 9.53
CA HIS A 137 17.01 -13.96 8.10
C HIS A 137 15.78 -13.20 7.62
N THR A 138 14.68 -13.29 8.37
CA THR A 138 13.43 -12.59 8.06
C THR A 138 13.60 -11.08 8.15
N ILE A 139 14.36 -10.58 9.13
CA ILE A 139 14.62 -9.14 9.28
C ILE A 139 15.48 -8.60 8.13
N PHE A 140 16.58 -9.29 7.80
CA PHE A 140 17.44 -8.88 6.70
C PHE A 140 16.68 -8.82 5.38
N TRP A 141 15.93 -9.88 5.05
CA TRP A 141 15.19 -9.91 3.79
C TRP A 141 14.01 -8.95 3.76
N SER A 142 13.35 -8.68 4.90
CA SER A 142 12.28 -7.69 4.93
C SER A 142 12.80 -6.27 4.73
N VAL A 143 13.92 -5.89 5.34
CA VAL A 143 14.58 -4.60 5.08
C VAL A 143 15.12 -4.55 3.65
N GLY A 144 15.74 -5.63 3.18
CA GLY A 144 16.24 -5.74 1.81
C GLY A 144 15.13 -5.58 0.76
N LEU A 145 13.97 -6.21 0.98
CA LEU A 145 12.81 -6.07 0.08
C LEU A 145 12.25 -4.64 0.07
N GLN A 146 12.17 -3.96 1.21
CA GLN A 146 11.77 -2.55 1.26
C GLN A 146 12.70 -1.70 0.40
N PHE A 147 14.01 -1.92 0.53
CA PHE A 147 15.02 -1.19 -0.23
C PHE A 147 14.95 -1.49 -1.73
N LEU A 148 14.80 -2.77 -2.09
CA LEU A 148 14.69 -3.19 -3.50
C LEU A 148 13.41 -2.65 -4.16
N PHE A 149 12.28 -2.67 -3.45
CA PHE A 149 11.04 -2.06 -3.96
C PHE A 149 11.17 -0.55 -4.09
N SER A 150 11.73 0.15 -3.10
CA SER A 150 11.98 1.59 -3.19
C SER A 150 12.93 1.92 -4.36
N MET A 151 14.01 1.17 -4.54
CA MET A 151 14.93 1.34 -5.67
C MET A 151 14.23 1.13 -7.01
N PHE A 152 13.43 0.08 -7.13
CA PHE A 152 12.67 -0.21 -8.35
C PHE A 152 11.73 0.94 -8.69
N ILE A 153 10.96 1.43 -7.71
CA ILE A 153 9.91 2.43 -7.92
C ILE A 153 10.47 3.85 -8.08
N MET A 154 11.51 4.22 -7.33
CA MET A 154 11.98 5.60 -7.23
C MET A 154 13.30 5.87 -7.98
N LYS A 155 14.16 4.86 -8.17
CA LYS A 155 15.48 5.05 -8.81
C LYS A 155 15.50 4.58 -10.27
N TRP A 156 14.88 3.45 -10.57
CA TRP A 156 14.93 2.85 -11.90
C TRP A 156 13.91 3.50 -12.85
N GLN A 157 14.34 4.01 -14.00
CA GLN A 157 13.46 4.66 -14.99
C GLN A 157 12.27 3.77 -15.42
N THR A 158 12.55 2.56 -15.90
CA THR A 158 11.52 1.53 -16.19
C THR A 158 10.54 1.28 -15.04
N GLY A 159 10.98 1.37 -13.78
CA GLY A 159 10.08 1.21 -12.64
C GLY A 159 9.18 2.44 -12.44
N LYS A 160 9.71 3.66 -12.62
CA LYS A 160 8.90 4.89 -12.69
C LYS A 160 7.89 4.84 -13.84
N ASP A 161 8.33 4.43 -15.02
CA ASP A 161 7.47 4.31 -16.20
C ASP A 161 6.35 3.28 -15.95
N ALA A 162 6.66 2.15 -15.31
CA ALA A 162 5.68 1.13 -14.95
C ALA A 162 4.65 1.65 -13.92
N VAL A 163 5.10 2.43 -12.93
CA VAL A 163 4.23 3.02 -11.92
C VAL A 163 3.35 4.12 -12.52
N TRP A 164 3.90 4.97 -13.39
CA TRP A 164 3.14 5.99 -14.10
C TRP A 164 2.10 5.36 -15.04
N TRP A 165 2.48 4.29 -15.75
CA TRP A 165 1.55 3.51 -16.55
C TRP A 165 0.41 2.95 -15.69
N LEU A 166 0.74 2.33 -14.55
CA LEU A 166 -0.26 1.81 -13.62
C LEU A 166 -1.17 2.92 -13.07
N GLN A 167 -0.60 4.07 -12.72
CA GLN A 167 -1.35 5.25 -12.26
C GLN A 167 -2.37 5.69 -13.32
N SER A 168 -1.94 5.85 -14.57
CA SER A 168 -2.85 6.27 -15.64
C SER A 168 -4.03 5.29 -15.85
N ARG A 169 -3.81 4.00 -15.60
CA ARG A 169 -4.87 2.98 -15.67
C ARG A 169 -5.82 3.04 -14.48
N VAL A 170 -5.30 3.29 -13.29
CA VAL A 170 -6.13 3.50 -12.10
C VAL A 170 -6.95 4.77 -12.27
N ASP A 171 -6.37 5.87 -12.75
CA ASP A 171 -7.09 7.13 -13.00
C ASP A 171 -8.22 6.95 -14.02
N GLU A 172 -7.94 6.27 -15.14
CA GLU A 172 -8.94 5.89 -16.16
C GLU A 172 -10.05 5.02 -15.57
N PHE A 173 -9.70 4.06 -14.72
CA PHE A 173 -10.67 3.21 -14.04
C PHE A 173 -11.55 4.00 -13.07
N LEU A 174 -10.96 4.86 -12.24
CA LEU A 174 -11.67 5.69 -11.25
C LEU A 174 -12.57 6.73 -11.92
N ALA A 175 -12.18 7.26 -13.08
CA ALA A 175 -13.00 8.20 -13.85
C ALA A 175 -14.35 7.60 -14.28
N ASN A 176 -14.48 6.27 -14.40
CA ASN A 176 -15.76 5.63 -14.72
C ASN A 176 -16.79 5.79 -13.60
N ALA A 177 -16.37 6.00 -12.35
CA ALA A 177 -17.28 6.21 -11.24
C ALA A 177 -18.06 7.53 -11.36
N ASP A 178 -17.50 8.53 -12.07
CA ASP A 178 -18.15 9.82 -12.29
C ASP A 178 -19.48 9.67 -13.04
N ALA A 179 -19.58 8.69 -13.95
CA ALA A 179 -20.83 8.40 -14.65
C ALA A 179 -21.96 8.03 -13.69
N GLY A 180 -21.65 7.28 -12.62
CA GLY A 180 -22.61 6.97 -11.56
C GLY A 180 -22.92 8.19 -10.70
N SER A 181 -21.91 8.95 -10.30
CA SER A 181 -22.07 10.14 -9.46
C SER A 181 -22.90 11.22 -10.14
N ILE A 182 -22.74 11.44 -11.45
CA ILE A 182 -23.53 12.43 -12.21
C ILE A 182 -25.02 12.08 -12.22
N VAL A 183 -25.36 10.79 -12.31
CA VAL A 183 -26.77 10.34 -12.34
C VAL A 183 -27.40 10.42 -10.95
N VAL A 184 -26.67 10.04 -9.90
CA VAL A 184 -27.21 9.94 -8.53
C VAL A 184 -27.20 11.29 -7.81
N PHE A 185 -26.13 12.08 -7.95
CA PHE A 185 -25.90 13.32 -7.20
C PHE A 185 -25.98 14.58 -8.07
N GLY A 186 -26.13 14.43 -9.38
CA GLY A 186 -26.18 15.55 -10.34
C GLY A 186 -24.79 16.00 -10.81
N LYS A 187 -24.75 16.94 -11.77
CA LYS A 187 -23.51 17.41 -12.40
C LYS A 187 -22.57 18.16 -11.46
N ASN A 188 -23.10 18.75 -10.39
CA ASN A 188 -22.35 19.56 -9.43
C ASN A 188 -21.87 18.76 -8.21
N PHE A 189 -21.80 17.43 -8.31
CA PHE A 189 -21.36 16.55 -7.21
C PHE A 189 -19.95 16.88 -6.69
N ARG A 190 -19.12 17.56 -7.50
CA ARG A 190 -17.76 17.96 -7.12
C ARG A 190 -17.71 19.16 -6.17
N ASP A 191 -18.78 19.93 -6.02
CA ASP A 191 -18.81 21.10 -5.10
C ASP A 191 -18.62 20.67 -3.64
N HIS A 192 -19.23 19.54 -3.26
CA HIS A 192 -18.99 18.88 -1.98
C HIS A 192 -18.23 17.58 -2.20
N PHE A 193 -17.02 17.74 -2.75
CA PHE A 193 -16.17 16.65 -3.22
C PHE A 193 -16.02 15.50 -2.22
N LEU A 194 -15.82 15.78 -0.94
CA LEU A 194 -15.61 14.73 0.06
C LEU A 194 -16.81 13.77 0.12
N MET A 195 -18.04 14.28 0.22
CA MET A 195 -19.24 13.46 0.44
C MET A 195 -19.81 12.89 -0.86
N PHE A 196 -19.77 13.64 -1.97
CA PHE A 196 -20.42 13.23 -3.22
C PHE A 196 -19.44 12.87 -4.35
N GLY A 197 -18.14 13.16 -4.20
CA GLY A 197 -17.09 12.72 -5.13
C GLY A 197 -16.28 11.55 -4.59
N ALA A 198 -15.69 11.71 -3.41
CA ALA A 198 -14.75 10.75 -2.84
C ALA A 198 -15.44 9.56 -2.16
N MET A 199 -16.46 9.77 -1.32
CA MET A 199 -17.13 8.65 -0.63
C MET A 199 -17.83 7.66 -1.58
N PRO A 200 -18.55 8.08 -2.65
CA PRO A 200 -19.21 7.14 -3.57
C PRO A 200 -18.21 6.26 -4.32
N LEU A 201 -16.98 6.74 -4.51
CA LEU A 201 -15.90 5.95 -5.11
C LEU A 201 -15.60 4.68 -4.32
N LEU A 202 -15.82 4.71 -2.99
CA LEU A 202 -15.68 3.54 -2.13
C LEU A 202 -16.67 2.44 -2.50
N LEU A 203 -17.91 2.80 -2.86
CA LEU A 203 -18.95 1.85 -3.30
C LEU A 203 -18.49 1.11 -4.57
N PHE A 204 -18.03 1.89 -5.56
CA PHE A 204 -17.60 1.36 -6.85
C PHE A 204 -16.39 0.43 -6.72
N ILE A 205 -15.37 0.86 -5.98
CA ILE A 205 -14.14 0.07 -5.81
C ILE A 205 -14.41 -1.20 -5.03
N ASN A 206 -15.15 -1.15 -3.92
CA ASN A 206 -15.41 -2.36 -3.16
C ASN A 206 -16.32 -3.34 -3.93
N GLY A 207 -17.26 -2.83 -4.73
CA GLY A 207 -18.00 -3.65 -5.69
C GLY A 207 -17.08 -4.36 -6.69
N MET A 208 -16.13 -3.63 -7.27
CA MET A 208 -15.16 -4.19 -8.21
C MET A 208 -14.20 -5.19 -7.55
N ILE A 209 -13.72 -4.92 -6.35
CA ILE A 209 -12.89 -5.86 -5.58
C ILE A 209 -13.67 -7.14 -5.32
N THR A 210 -14.92 -7.04 -4.85
CA THR A 210 -15.78 -8.20 -4.57
C THR A 210 -16.06 -9.01 -5.83
N LEU A 211 -16.28 -8.33 -6.96
CA LEU A 211 -16.37 -8.98 -8.28
C LEU A 211 -15.07 -9.72 -8.65
N LEU A 212 -13.90 -9.12 -8.44
CA LEU A 212 -12.62 -9.77 -8.69
C LEU A 212 -12.38 -10.97 -7.76
N TYR A 213 -12.90 -10.94 -6.54
CA TYR A 213 -12.95 -12.10 -5.63
C TYR A 213 -13.85 -13.20 -6.15
N TYR A 214 -15.05 -12.87 -6.61
CA TYR A 214 -15.95 -13.83 -7.22
C TYR A 214 -15.30 -14.52 -8.44
N CYS A 215 -14.63 -13.74 -9.29
CA CYS A 215 -13.89 -14.26 -10.45
C CYS A 215 -12.66 -15.11 -10.06
N GLY A 216 -12.07 -14.92 -8.89
CA GLY A 216 -10.85 -15.62 -8.47
C GLY A 216 -9.55 -14.85 -8.72
N ALA A 217 -9.63 -13.63 -9.25
CA ALA A 217 -8.47 -12.83 -9.62
C ALA A 217 -7.72 -12.32 -8.38
N MET A 218 -8.44 -11.82 -7.37
CA MET A 218 -7.82 -11.34 -6.12
C MET A 218 -7.14 -12.47 -5.35
N GLN A 219 -7.77 -13.64 -5.24
CA GLN A 219 -7.16 -14.81 -4.61
C GLN A 219 -5.89 -15.24 -5.33
N PHE A 220 -5.86 -15.11 -6.66
CA PHE A 220 -4.64 -15.37 -7.43
C PHE A 220 -3.54 -14.36 -7.08
N THR A 221 -3.83 -13.06 -7.11
CA THR A 221 -2.86 -11.99 -6.80
C THR A 221 -2.29 -12.14 -5.40
N ILE A 222 -3.14 -12.32 -4.38
CA ILE A 222 -2.73 -12.52 -2.99
C ILE A 222 -1.90 -13.78 -2.86
N ARG A 223 -2.27 -14.86 -3.56
CA ARG A 223 -1.49 -16.11 -3.52
C ARG A 223 -0.13 -15.98 -4.17
N VAL A 224 0.00 -15.24 -5.26
CA VAL A 224 1.30 -14.99 -5.89
C VAL A 224 2.17 -14.16 -4.97
N PHE A 225 1.66 -13.03 -4.48
CA PHE A 225 2.44 -12.12 -3.64
C PHE A 225 2.76 -12.73 -2.26
N GLY A 226 1.79 -13.41 -1.64
CA GLY A 226 1.99 -14.12 -0.37
C GLY A 226 2.97 -15.28 -0.49
N ASN A 227 2.95 -16.07 -1.57
CA ASN A 227 3.98 -17.10 -1.80
C ASN A 227 5.37 -16.48 -2.04
N PHE A 228 5.44 -15.33 -2.71
CA PHE A 228 6.69 -14.60 -2.88
C PHE A 228 7.26 -14.15 -1.53
N LEU A 229 6.45 -13.48 -0.70
CA LEU A 229 6.85 -13.07 0.65
C LEU A 229 7.24 -14.28 1.51
N GLN A 230 6.45 -15.35 1.48
CA GLN A 230 6.74 -16.59 2.20
C GLN A 230 8.09 -17.20 1.78
N PHE A 231 8.36 -17.22 0.48
CA PHE A 231 9.59 -17.78 -0.08
C PHE A 231 10.82 -16.96 0.32
N VAL A 232 10.72 -15.63 0.28
CA VAL A 232 11.84 -14.73 0.57
C VAL A 232 12.11 -14.60 2.07
N LEU A 233 11.05 -14.52 2.88
CA LEU A 233 11.14 -14.26 4.33
C LEU A 233 11.22 -15.53 5.19
N ASP A 234 10.97 -16.71 4.59
CA ASP A 234 10.83 -18.01 5.26
C ASP A 234 9.84 -17.98 6.44
N THR A 235 8.70 -17.32 6.21
CA THR A 235 7.60 -17.13 7.16
C THR A 235 6.48 -18.16 6.95
N SER A 236 5.51 -18.19 7.87
CA SER A 236 4.35 -19.06 7.75
C SER A 236 3.53 -18.72 6.50
N PRO A 237 2.96 -19.70 5.77
CA PRO A 237 2.10 -19.41 4.64
C PRO A 237 0.91 -18.52 5.02
N ILE A 238 0.30 -18.73 6.19
CA ILE A 238 -0.90 -17.96 6.59
C ILE A 238 -0.55 -16.51 6.84
N GLU A 239 0.54 -16.22 7.57
CA GLU A 239 0.93 -14.85 7.88
C GLU A 239 1.38 -14.08 6.63
N SER A 240 2.09 -14.73 5.70
CA SER A 240 2.48 -14.11 4.42
C SER A 240 1.29 -13.84 3.51
N MET A 241 0.30 -14.73 3.49
CA MET A 241 -0.94 -14.52 2.74
C MET A 241 -1.77 -13.39 3.36
N ALA A 242 -1.82 -13.30 4.69
CA ALA A 242 -2.55 -12.25 5.39
C ALA A 242 -1.94 -10.86 5.16
N VAL A 243 -0.60 -10.75 5.21
CA VAL A 243 0.08 -9.48 4.87
C VAL A 243 -0.12 -9.13 3.41
N ALA A 244 0.00 -10.10 2.51
CA ALA A 244 -0.25 -9.88 1.09
C ALA A 244 -1.69 -9.42 0.82
N ALA A 245 -2.67 -10.00 1.53
CA ALA A 245 -4.05 -9.55 1.48
C ALA A 245 -4.19 -8.12 2.01
N GLY A 246 -3.65 -7.81 3.20
CA GLY A 246 -3.69 -6.48 3.80
C GLY A 246 -3.02 -5.38 2.97
N THR A 247 -2.07 -5.72 2.10
CA THR A 247 -1.50 -4.75 1.15
C THR A 247 -2.53 -4.26 0.14
N PHE A 248 -3.42 -5.12 -0.35
CA PHE A 248 -4.38 -4.76 -1.40
C PHE A 248 -5.79 -4.53 -0.86
N MET A 249 -6.16 -5.15 0.25
CA MET A 249 -7.47 -5.09 0.85
C MET A 249 -7.50 -4.17 2.06
N GLU A 250 -8.70 -3.76 2.44
CA GLU A 250 -8.90 -3.04 3.70
C GLU A 250 -8.64 -3.95 4.91
N GLY A 251 -8.14 -3.36 6.01
CA GLY A 251 -7.78 -4.11 7.21
C GLY A 251 -8.92 -4.97 7.76
N TRP A 252 -10.15 -4.45 7.76
CA TRP A 252 -11.33 -5.19 8.24
C TRP A 252 -11.68 -6.37 7.32
N THR A 253 -11.62 -6.19 6.00
CA THR A 253 -11.87 -7.27 5.02
C THR A 253 -10.81 -8.36 5.16
N THR A 254 -9.55 -7.98 5.31
CA THR A 254 -8.44 -8.90 5.54
C THR A 254 -8.67 -9.72 6.81
N LEU A 255 -9.01 -9.07 7.92
CA LEU A 255 -9.26 -9.80 9.18
C LEU A 255 -10.45 -10.75 9.07
N SER A 256 -11.51 -10.35 8.34
CA SER A 256 -12.69 -11.20 8.08
C SER A 256 -12.33 -12.42 7.25
N THR A 257 -11.61 -12.25 6.13
CA THR A 257 -11.17 -13.35 5.25
C THR A 257 -10.27 -14.34 5.99
N PHE A 258 -9.47 -13.87 6.94
CA PHE A 258 -8.56 -14.73 7.73
C PHE A 258 -9.16 -15.20 9.06
N ARG A 259 -10.39 -14.79 9.42
CA ARG A 259 -11.07 -15.14 10.67
C ARG A 259 -11.05 -16.64 11.00
N PRO A 260 -11.28 -17.57 10.06
CA PRO A 260 -11.24 -19.00 10.35
C PRO A 260 -9.87 -19.48 10.81
N TYR A 261 -8.79 -18.78 10.48
CA TYR A 261 -7.42 -19.18 10.80
C TYR A 261 -6.90 -18.53 12.09
N LEU A 262 -7.49 -17.43 12.57
CA LEU A 262 -6.96 -16.63 13.68
C LEU A 262 -6.75 -17.45 14.96
N HIS A 263 -7.65 -18.39 15.27
CA HIS A 263 -7.55 -19.23 16.47
C HIS A 263 -6.38 -20.24 16.41
N THR A 264 -5.83 -20.49 15.22
CA THR A 264 -4.70 -21.41 15.02
C THR A 264 -3.34 -20.72 15.07
N LEU A 265 -3.33 -19.37 15.03
CA LEU A 265 -2.12 -18.57 14.94
C LEU A 265 -1.39 -18.48 16.28
N THR A 266 -0.07 -18.40 16.21
CA THR A 266 0.78 -18.07 17.37
C THR A 266 0.64 -16.59 17.72
N LYS A 267 1.11 -16.17 18.91
CA LYS A 267 1.06 -14.76 19.31
C LYS A 267 1.80 -13.84 18.32
N SER A 268 2.96 -14.27 17.81
CA SER A 268 3.74 -13.52 16.82
C SER A 268 3.00 -13.39 15.49
N GLN A 269 2.40 -14.49 15.01
CA GLN A 269 1.59 -14.49 13.79
C GLN A 269 0.36 -13.60 13.94
N LEU A 270 -0.36 -13.71 15.04
CA LEU A 270 -1.56 -12.91 15.30
C LEU A 270 -1.23 -11.42 15.39
N PHE A 271 -0.14 -11.07 16.10
CA PHE A 271 0.34 -9.69 16.19
C PHE A 271 0.67 -9.11 14.81
N LEU A 272 1.31 -9.91 13.96
CA LEU A 272 1.64 -9.52 12.60
C LEU A 272 0.41 -9.35 11.71
N VAL A 273 -0.55 -10.28 11.77
CA VAL A 273 -1.80 -10.19 10.99
C VAL A 273 -2.59 -8.94 11.37
N ILE A 274 -2.76 -8.68 12.67
CA ILE A 274 -3.46 -7.48 13.15
C ILE A 274 -2.69 -6.21 12.75
N SER A 275 -1.39 -6.15 12.97
CA SER A 275 -0.57 -4.97 12.64
C SER A 275 -0.57 -4.69 11.13
N SER A 276 -0.61 -5.73 10.28
CA SER A 276 -0.71 -5.57 8.83
C SER A 276 -1.96 -4.82 8.40
N CYS A 277 -3.08 -5.00 9.13
CA CYS A 277 -4.34 -4.31 8.87
C CYS A 277 -4.27 -2.80 9.14
N TYR A 278 -3.32 -2.33 9.97
CA TYR A 278 -3.13 -0.92 10.29
C TYR A 278 -2.00 -0.26 9.48
N SER A 279 -1.09 -1.07 8.92
CA SER A 279 0.07 -0.54 8.20
C SER A 279 -0.26 -0.13 6.76
N SER A 280 -1.22 -0.80 6.12
CA SER A 280 -1.66 -0.50 4.76
C SER A 280 -2.85 0.45 4.77
N ILE A 281 -2.99 1.21 3.68
CA ILE A 281 -4.12 2.12 3.45
C ILE A 281 -5.31 1.35 2.86
N GLY A 282 -5.08 0.21 2.21
CA GLY A 282 -6.10 -0.48 1.43
C GLY A 282 -6.33 0.17 0.05
N SER A 283 -6.92 -0.57 -0.88
CA SER A 283 -7.18 -0.11 -2.24
C SER A 283 -8.40 0.81 -2.36
N THR A 284 -9.31 0.78 -1.39
CA THR A 284 -10.51 1.61 -1.47
C THR A 284 -10.19 3.05 -1.05
N PHE A 285 -9.42 3.24 0.01
CA PHE A 285 -8.92 4.55 0.41
C PHE A 285 -7.89 5.15 -0.54
N LEU A 286 -7.11 4.32 -1.26
CA LEU A 286 -6.18 4.76 -2.30
C LEU A 286 -6.84 5.79 -3.23
N ALA A 287 -8.02 5.43 -3.74
CA ALA A 287 -8.70 6.25 -4.73
C ALA A 287 -9.21 7.58 -4.19
N ILE A 288 -9.64 7.63 -2.92
CA ILE A 288 -9.96 8.90 -2.25
C ILE A 288 -8.72 9.80 -2.24
N LEU A 289 -7.55 9.25 -1.86
CA LEU A 289 -6.33 10.04 -1.75
C LEU A 289 -5.86 10.57 -3.12
N VAL A 290 -5.94 9.76 -4.17
CA VAL A 290 -5.64 10.19 -5.55
C VAL A 290 -6.54 11.34 -5.96
N GLN A 291 -7.83 11.19 -5.72
CA GLN A 291 -8.85 12.19 -6.04
C GLN A 291 -8.65 13.47 -5.23
N MET A 292 -8.13 13.38 -4.01
CA MET A 292 -7.70 14.55 -3.22
C MET A 292 -6.39 15.19 -3.72
N GLY A 293 -5.75 14.66 -4.76
CA GLY A 293 -4.54 15.19 -5.37
C GLY A 293 -3.24 14.66 -4.74
N VAL A 294 -3.29 13.56 -3.99
CA VAL A 294 -2.09 12.89 -3.49
C VAL A 294 -1.47 12.06 -4.63
N PRO A 295 -0.16 12.19 -4.89
CA PRO A 295 0.50 11.50 -6.00
C PRO A 295 0.41 9.97 -5.85
N LEU A 296 -0.19 9.31 -6.85
CA LEU A 296 -0.53 7.88 -6.80
C LEU A 296 0.72 6.98 -6.82
N ASP A 297 1.76 7.39 -7.53
CA ASP A 297 3.05 6.69 -7.57
C ASP A 297 3.66 6.51 -6.17
N LEU A 298 3.59 7.55 -5.32
CA LEU A 298 4.05 7.48 -3.94
C LEU A 298 3.16 6.57 -3.09
N ILE A 299 1.84 6.57 -3.30
CA ILE A 299 0.93 5.72 -2.50
C ILE A 299 1.11 4.24 -2.87
N ILE A 300 1.13 3.89 -4.16
CA ILE A 300 1.33 2.50 -4.62
C ILE A 300 2.68 1.99 -4.12
N GLY A 301 3.73 2.82 -4.21
CA GLY A 301 5.04 2.47 -3.68
C GLY A 301 5.01 2.23 -2.18
N ALA A 302 4.38 3.12 -1.42
CA ALA A 302 4.25 2.97 0.03
C ALA A 302 3.48 1.70 0.42
N MET A 303 2.42 1.33 -0.31
CA MET A 303 1.65 0.10 -0.07
C MET A 303 2.51 -1.17 -0.27
N LEU A 304 3.28 -1.22 -1.36
CA LEU A 304 4.15 -2.36 -1.65
C LEU A 304 5.32 -2.47 -0.66
N ILE A 305 5.90 -1.35 -0.24
CA ILE A 305 6.98 -1.29 0.76
C ILE A 305 6.45 -1.62 2.17
N SER A 306 5.21 -1.25 2.49
CA SER A 306 4.56 -1.56 3.77
C SER A 306 4.49 -3.07 4.03
N ALA A 307 4.25 -3.90 3.01
CA ALA A 307 4.14 -5.35 3.17
C ALA A 307 5.37 -5.98 3.86
N PRO A 308 6.62 -5.82 3.35
CA PRO A 308 7.80 -6.26 4.07
C PRO A 308 8.11 -5.42 5.33
N ALA A 309 7.77 -4.13 5.39
CA ALA A 309 8.01 -3.30 6.58
C ALA A 309 7.28 -3.81 7.83
N VAL A 310 6.04 -4.30 7.67
CA VAL A 310 5.29 -4.93 8.77
C VAL A 310 6.02 -6.16 9.31
N PHE A 311 6.62 -6.97 8.44
CA PHE A 311 7.43 -8.11 8.88
C PHE A 311 8.62 -7.67 9.71
N THR A 312 9.32 -6.61 9.31
CA THR A 312 10.46 -6.07 10.07
C THR A 312 10.03 -5.67 11.47
N ILE A 313 9.03 -4.80 11.59
CA ILE A 313 8.57 -4.27 12.90
C ILE A 313 8.00 -5.41 13.76
N CYS A 314 7.10 -6.22 13.21
CA CYS A 314 6.40 -7.23 14.00
C CYS A 314 7.31 -8.37 14.45
N LYS A 315 8.24 -8.81 13.60
CA LYS A 315 9.18 -9.90 13.96
C LYS A 315 10.35 -9.43 14.82
N LEU A 316 10.63 -8.12 14.89
CA LEU A 316 11.51 -7.53 15.90
C LEU A 316 10.80 -7.43 17.26
N MET A 317 9.60 -6.86 17.31
CA MET A 317 8.87 -6.63 18.56
C MET A 317 8.34 -7.92 19.19
N VAL A 318 7.76 -8.82 18.39
CA VAL A 318 7.21 -10.10 18.87
C VAL A 318 7.77 -11.24 18.00
N PRO A 319 9.00 -11.72 18.29
CA PRO A 319 9.62 -12.79 17.53
C PRO A 319 8.85 -14.10 17.62
N GLU A 320 8.96 -14.93 16.57
CA GLU A 320 8.32 -16.24 16.55
C GLU A 320 9.08 -17.21 17.47
N THR A 321 8.41 -17.63 18.55
CA THR A 321 9.00 -18.55 19.55
C THR A 321 8.47 -19.97 19.46
N SER A 322 7.35 -20.16 18.75
CA SER A 322 6.67 -21.45 18.63
C SER A 322 7.12 -22.20 17.36
N ARG A 323 7.17 -23.53 17.44
CA ARG A 323 7.52 -24.37 16.28
C ARG A 323 6.46 -24.21 15.19
N LYS A 324 6.89 -23.92 13.96
CA LYS A 324 6.02 -23.76 12.77
C LYS A 324 5.04 -24.94 12.68
N LYS A 325 3.75 -24.72 12.99
CA LYS A 325 2.69 -25.66 12.60
C LYS A 325 2.53 -25.52 11.09
N ASN A 326 2.88 -26.57 10.35
CA ASN A 326 2.62 -26.64 8.91
C ASN A 326 1.12 -26.83 8.70
N VAL A 327 0.34 -25.76 8.86
CA VAL A 327 -1.04 -25.75 8.41
C VAL A 327 -0.98 -25.77 6.89
N LYS A 328 -1.44 -26.87 6.28
CA LYS A 328 -1.72 -26.87 4.85
C LYS A 328 -2.80 -25.82 4.64
N LEU A 329 -2.50 -24.83 3.81
CA LEU A 329 -3.49 -23.89 3.29
C LEU A 329 -4.57 -24.70 2.56
N THR A 330 -5.66 -25.06 3.25
CA THR A 330 -6.95 -25.26 2.58
C THR A 330 -7.33 -23.92 1.95
N GLU A 331 -7.92 -23.97 0.77
CA GLU A 331 -7.98 -22.86 -0.18
C GLU A 331 -8.55 -21.57 0.43
N ILE A 332 -7.67 -20.66 0.87
CA ILE A 332 -8.04 -19.30 1.29
C ILE A 332 -8.87 -18.66 0.17
N GLY A 333 -10.09 -18.23 0.53
CA GLY A 333 -10.98 -17.48 -0.35
C GLY A 333 -11.97 -18.31 -1.19
N GLU A 334 -12.05 -19.64 -1.02
CA GLU A 334 -13.11 -20.44 -1.67
C GLU A 334 -14.50 -20.26 -1.04
N GLU A 335 -14.55 -19.92 0.25
CA GLU A 335 -15.81 -19.66 0.95
C GLU A 335 -16.54 -18.43 0.40
N GLU A 336 -15.80 -17.38 -0.01
CA GLU A 336 -16.38 -16.17 -0.61
C GLU A 336 -17.00 -16.42 -1.99
N LYS A 337 -16.43 -17.32 -2.81
CA LYS A 337 -17.02 -17.68 -4.11
C LYS A 337 -18.40 -18.33 -3.99
N ARG A 338 -18.67 -19.01 -2.87
CA ARG A 338 -19.95 -19.68 -2.63
C ARG A 338 -21.03 -18.74 -2.11
N LYS A 339 -20.67 -17.50 -1.75
CA LYS A 339 -21.60 -16.52 -1.17
C LYS A 339 -22.49 -15.85 -2.22
N TYR A 340 -21.99 -15.67 -3.44
CA TYR A 340 -22.67 -14.91 -4.50
C TYR A 340 -23.19 -15.82 -5.61
N THR A 341 -24.38 -15.49 -6.14
CA THR A 341 -25.03 -16.30 -7.18
C THR A 341 -24.47 -16.03 -8.57
N ASN A 342 -24.14 -14.77 -8.87
CA ASN A 342 -23.61 -14.34 -10.15
C ASN A 342 -22.63 -13.17 -9.97
N SER A 343 -21.94 -12.76 -11.04
CA SER A 343 -20.94 -11.69 -10.98
C SER A 343 -21.54 -10.31 -10.66
N LEU A 344 -22.75 -10.03 -11.17
CA LEU A 344 -23.42 -8.76 -10.92
C LEU A 344 -23.90 -8.67 -9.46
N ASP A 345 -24.40 -9.78 -8.92
CA ASP A 345 -24.76 -9.96 -7.50
C ASP A 345 -23.55 -9.74 -6.60
N ALA A 346 -22.39 -10.34 -6.93
CA ALA A 346 -21.15 -10.09 -6.20
C ALA A 346 -20.73 -8.61 -6.21
N PHE A 347 -20.88 -7.92 -7.35
CA PHE A 347 -20.58 -6.50 -7.46
C PHE A 347 -21.54 -5.65 -6.60
N GLN A 348 -22.84 -5.91 -6.67
CA GLN A 348 -23.87 -5.15 -5.96
C GLN A 348 -23.76 -5.35 -4.44
N GLU A 349 -23.63 -6.58 -3.97
CA GLU A 349 -23.41 -6.88 -2.55
C GLU A 349 -22.11 -6.26 -2.05
N GLY A 350 -21.04 -6.31 -2.86
CA GLY A 350 -19.79 -5.60 -2.62
C GLY A 350 -20.00 -4.11 -2.38
N ALA A 351 -20.73 -3.43 -3.27
CA ALA A 351 -21.03 -2.01 -3.13
C ALA A 351 -21.88 -1.72 -1.88
N LEU A 352 -22.92 -2.51 -1.62
CA LEU A 352 -23.83 -2.31 -0.48
C LEU A 352 -23.15 -2.45 0.88
N MET A 353 -22.16 -3.34 1.01
CA MET A 353 -21.36 -3.48 2.24
C MET A 353 -20.67 -2.16 2.65
N MET A 354 -20.39 -1.27 1.71
CA MET A 354 -19.71 0.00 1.98
C MET A 354 -20.63 1.09 2.54
N LEU A 355 -21.96 0.94 2.48
CA LEU A 355 -22.89 1.96 2.98
C LEU A 355 -22.67 2.25 4.47
N GLY A 356 -22.57 1.20 5.30
CA GLY A 356 -22.31 1.36 6.74
C GLY A 356 -20.93 1.94 7.03
N ILE A 357 -19.93 1.60 6.21
CA ILE A 357 -18.55 2.07 6.38
C ILE A 357 -18.46 3.55 6.01
N ILE A 358 -19.07 3.98 4.90
CA ILE A 358 -19.17 5.40 4.52
C ILE A 358 -19.85 6.19 5.62
N GLY A 359 -21.00 5.70 6.13
CA GLY A 359 -21.68 6.34 7.26
C GLY A 359 -20.78 6.49 8.48
N SER A 360 -20.02 5.43 8.81
CA SER A 360 -19.08 5.42 9.93
C SER A 360 -17.92 6.41 9.74
N ILE A 361 -17.34 6.48 8.53
CA ILE A 361 -16.27 7.42 8.18
C ILE A 361 -16.80 8.86 8.26
N THR A 362 -17.97 9.15 7.69
CA THR A 362 -18.56 10.50 7.72
C THR A 362 -18.84 10.96 9.15
N VAL A 363 -19.50 10.13 9.95
CA VAL A 363 -19.81 10.44 11.36
C VAL A 363 -18.53 10.61 12.17
N SER A 364 -17.56 9.71 12.02
CA SER A 364 -16.27 9.79 12.72
C SER A 364 -15.47 11.03 12.31
N THR A 365 -15.43 11.36 11.03
CA THR A 365 -14.68 12.53 10.53
C THR A 365 -15.32 13.83 11.01
N TYR A 366 -16.64 13.95 10.91
CA TYR A 366 -17.39 15.11 11.40
C TYR A 366 -17.17 15.30 12.90
N SER A 367 -17.43 14.26 13.71
CA SER A 367 -17.28 14.32 15.16
C SER A 367 -15.86 14.63 15.60
N LEU A 368 -14.84 13.99 15.00
CA LEU A 368 -13.43 14.23 15.34
C LEU A 368 -12.98 15.65 14.98
N ILE A 369 -13.35 16.18 13.82
CA ILE A 369 -12.98 17.55 13.44
C ILE A 369 -13.64 18.56 14.38
N SER A 370 -14.93 18.39 14.68
CA SER A 370 -15.63 19.24 15.66
C SER A 370 -14.99 19.17 17.04
N LEU A 371 -14.61 17.97 17.50
CA LEU A 371 -13.92 17.78 18.77
C LEU A 371 -12.56 18.45 18.78
N ILE A 372 -11.76 18.28 17.72
CA ILE A 372 -10.44 18.91 17.59
C ILE A 372 -10.57 20.44 17.61
N SER A 373 -11.56 21.01 16.91
CA SER A 373 -11.83 22.45 16.95
C SER A 373 -12.19 22.94 18.36
N TRP A 374 -13.05 22.22 19.08
CA TRP A 374 -13.40 22.56 20.47
C TRP A 374 -12.19 22.44 21.41
N VAL A 375 -11.39 21.38 21.29
CA VAL A 375 -10.17 21.20 22.09
C VAL A 375 -9.16 22.30 21.77
N ASN A 376 -8.99 22.68 20.51
CA ASN A 376 -8.11 23.78 20.12
C ASN A 376 -8.53 25.11 20.73
N ASN A 377 -9.82 25.45 20.71
CA ASN A 377 -10.31 26.67 21.37
C ASN A 377 -10.07 26.64 22.88
N THR A 378 -10.26 25.47 23.50
CA THR A 378 -10.01 25.26 24.93
C THR A 378 -8.52 25.37 25.26
N LEU A 379 -7.65 24.75 24.46
CA LEU A 379 -6.20 24.81 24.60
C LEU A 379 -5.68 26.23 24.37
N ALA A 380 -6.21 26.97 23.41
CA ALA A 380 -5.86 28.36 23.18
C ALA A 380 -6.15 29.20 24.44
N TRP A 381 -7.33 29.01 25.06
CA TRP A 381 -7.67 29.66 26.33
C TRP A 381 -6.69 29.31 27.46
N PHE A 382 -6.31 28.02 27.60
CA PHE A 382 -5.30 27.60 28.58
C PHE A 382 -3.91 28.17 28.28
N GLY A 383 -3.50 28.19 27.02
CA GLY A 383 -2.23 28.75 26.56
C GLY A 383 -2.12 30.23 26.92
N ASP A 384 -3.19 31.00 26.70
CA ASP A 384 -3.25 32.42 27.05
C ASP A 384 -3.07 32.67 28.55
N ARG A 385 -3.46 31.74 29.43
CA ARG A 385 -3.23 31.86 30.89
C ARG A 385 -1.74 31.73 31.27
N VAL A 386 -0.95 31.00 30.48
CA VAL A 386 0.48 30.75 30.74
C VAL A 386 1.41 31.52 29.79
N GLY A 387 0.87 32.46 29.02
CA GLY A 387 1.63 33.28 28.07
C GLY A 387 2.00 32.56 26.76
N VAL A 388 1.47 31.37 26.51
CA VAL A 388 1.66 30.62 25.25
C VAL A 388 0.53 30.96 24.30
N LYS A 389 0.79 31.84 23.34
CA LYS A 389 -0.20 32.22 22.32
C LYS A 389 -0.49 31.06 21.38
N ALA A 390 -1.77 30.87 21.04
CA ALA A 390 -2.24 29.90 20.03
C ALA A 390 -1.83 28.44 20.30
N LEU A 391 -1.91 27.98 21.56
CA LEU A 391 -1.73 26.57 21.89
C LEU A 391 -2.83 25.72 21.24
N SER A 392 -2.43 24.69 20.48
CA SER A 392 -3.35 23.82 19.74
C SER A 392 -2.86 22.37 19.69
N ILE A 393 -3.73 21.44 19.28
CA ILE A 393 -3.37 20.04 19.02
C ILE A 393 -2.29 19.97 17.92
N GLU A 394 -2.37 20.83 16.91
CA GLU A 394 -1.38 20.96 15.83
C GLU A 394 0.00 21.31 16.40
N LEU A 395 0.05 22.27 17.33
CA LEU A 395 1.30 22.67 17.97
C LEU A 395 1.86 21.52 18.80
N ILE A 396 1.05 20.95 19.70
CA ILE A 396 1.47 19.86 20.59
C ILE A 396 1.97 18.65 19.79
N SER A 397 1.21 18.25 18.77
CA SER A 397 1.59 17.15 17.90
C SER A 397 2.85 17.43 17.10
N SER A 398 3.06 18.66 16.62
CA SER A 398 4.27 19.08 15.90
C SER A 398 5.54 18.89 16.74
N TYR A 399 5.47 19.13 18.05
CA TYR A 399 6.61 18.93 18.95
C TYR A 399 6.76 17.47 19.40
N LEU A 400 5.65 16.79 19.72
CA LEU A 400 5.67 15.41 20.18
C LEU A 400 6.23 14.45 19.11
N MET A 401 5.84 14.65 17.86
CA MET A 401 6.25 13.82 16.73
C MET A 401 7.52 14.32 16.03
N TYR A 402 8.11 15.44 16.48
CA TYR A 402 9.32 16.02 15.89
C TYR A 402 10.50 15.03 15.79
N PRO A 403 10.81 14.22 16.84
CA PRO A 403 11.91 13.26 16.76
C PRO A 403 11.69 12.19 15.68
N PHE A 404 10.44 11.79 15.45
CA PHE A 404 10.08 10.81 14.42
C PHE A 404 10.18 11.42 13.02
N ALA A 405 9.73 12.67 12.82
CA ALA A 405 9.88 13.38 11.55
C ALA A 405 11.37 13.57 11.19
N LEU A 406 12.20 13.94 12.17
CA LEU A 406 13.64 14.05 11.97
C LEU A 406 14.29 12.69 11.65
N ALA A 407 13.87 11.63 12.35
CA ALA A 407 14.34 10.26 12.04
C ALA A 407 13.94 9.82 10.62
N MET A 408 12.77 10.24 10.11
CA MET A 408 12.39 9.98 8.73
C MET A 408 13.26 10.73 7.69
N GLY A 409 14.17 11.59 8.12
CA GLY A 409 15.08 12.34 7.25
C GLY A 409 14.49 13.63 6.67
N VAL A 410 13.40 14.14 7.26
CA VAL A 410 12.78 15.40 6.84
C VAL A 410 13.72 16.57 7.09
N THR A 411 13.67 17.59 6.23
CA THR A 411 14.42 18.83 6.42
C THR A 411 13.94 19.53 7.70
N PRO A 412 14.85 20.08 8.55
CA PRO A 412 14.47 20.71 9.81
C PRO A 412 13.40 21.80 9.69
N GLU A 413 13.37 22.52 8.56
CA GLU A 413 12.39 23.56 8.24
C GLU A 413 10.96 22.99 8.09
N ASP A 414 10.83 21.78 7.55
CA ASP A 414 9.55 21.10 7.34
C ASP A 414 9.21 20.11 8.45
N CYS A 415 10.16 19.77 9.33
CA CYS A 415 10.00 18.75 10.37
C CYS A 415 8.76 19.00 11.24
N ARG A 416 8.48 20.23 11.66
CA ARG A 416 7.30 20.54 12.48
C ARG A 416 5.99 20.27 11.74
N ARG A 417 5.93 20.58 10.44
CA ARG A 417 4.74 20.35 9.60
C ARG A 417 4.51 18.87 9.35
N VAL A 418 5.57 18.11 9.04
CA VAL A 418 5.47 16.65 8.87
C VAL A 418 5.16 15.96 10.20
N ALA A 419 5.74 16.41 11.31
CA ALA A 419 5.43 15.90 12.65
C ALA A 419 3.95 16.11 13.01
N MET A 420 3.40 17.29 12.70
CA MET A 420 1.98 17.56 12.88
C MET A 420 1.10 16.58 12.09
N LEU A 421 1.42 16.31 10.82
CA LEU A 421 0.70 15.31 10.01
C LEU A 421 0.79 13.89 10.60
N CYS A 422 1.98 13.47 11.06
CA CYS A 422 2.15 12.18 11.74
C CYS A 422 1.31 12.09 13.02
N GLY A 423 1.23 13.19 13.78
CA GLY A 423 0.40 13.26 14.98
C GLY A 423 -1.09 13.17 14.69
N TYR A 424 -1.57 13.85 13.64
CA TYR A 424 -2.95 13.67 13.18
C TYR A 424 -3.25 12.24 12.77
N ARG A 425 -2.33 11.60 12.04
CA ARG A 425 -2.51 10.21 11.63
C ARG A 425 -2.61 9.27 12.84
N LEU A 426 -1.79 9.49 13.86
CA LEU A 426 -1.75 8.64 15.06
C LEU A 426 -2.92 8.89 16.01
N GLY A 427 -3.27 10.16 16.24
CA GLY A 427 -4.27 10.56 17.24
C GLY A 427 -5.70 10.73 16.73
N SER A 428 -5.91 10.79 15.41
CA SER A 428 -7.25 11.00 14.81
C SER A 428 -7.56 9.95 13.74
N SER A 429 -7.39 10.27 12.47
CA SER A 429 -7.56 9.34 11.36
C SER A 429 -6.62 9.67 10.20
N ILE A 430 -6.40 8.67 9.35
CA ILE A 430 -5.67 8.85 8.10
C ILE A 430 -6.32 9.92 7.21
N LEU A 431 -7.66 9.95 7.14
CA LEU A 431 -8.39 10.89 6.28
C LEU A 431 -8.15 12.34 6.71
N ILE A 432 -8.23 12.63 8.02
CA ILE A 432 -7.99 13.98 8.56
C ILE A 432 -6.54 14.41 8.32
N ALA A 433 -5.57 13.51 8.52
CA ALA A 433 -4.17 13.79 8.24
C ALA A 433 -3.94 14.14 6.76
N PHE A 434 -4.57 13.42 5.83
CA PHE A 434 -4.44 13.72 4.41
C PHE A 434 -5.20 14.98 3.96
N LEU A 435 -6.33 15.33 4.60
CA LEU A 435 -6.98 16.62 4.36
C LEU A 435 -6.03 17.78 4.70
N LYS A 436 -5.32 17.69 5.83
CA LYS A 436 -4.28 18.66 6.22
C LYS A 436 -3.07 18.64 5.29
N PHE A 437 -2.63 17.48 4.83
CA PHE A 437 -1.56 17.38 3.85
C PHE A 437 -1.92 18.09 2.54
N VAL A 438 -3.14 17.89 2.04
CA VAL A 438 -3.61 18.54 0.80
C VAL A 438 -3.76 20.04 0.96
N GLU A 439 -4.17 20.51 2.14
CA GLU A 439 -4.16 21.94 2.50
C GLU A 439 -2.75 22.53 2.36
N LEU A 440 -1.73 21.89 2.95
CA LEU A 440 -0.32 22.31 2.84
C LEU A 440 0.21 22.25 1.41
N LYS A 441 -0.19 21.24 0.62
CA LYS A 441 0.15 21.14 -0.81
C LYS A 441 -0.45 22.30 -1.60
N ASN A 442 -1.73 22.60 -1.39
CA ASN A 442 -2.41 23.72 -2.05
C ASN A 442 -1.82 25.07 -1.65
N ASN A 443 -1.41 25.24 -0.39
CA ASN A 443 -0.69 26.42 0.07
C ASN A 443 0.64 26.60 -0.66
N ARG A 444 1.38 25.51 -0.93
CA ARG A 444 2.61 25.57 -1.74
C ARG A 444 2.32 26.05 -3.16
N LEU A 445 1.28 25.50 -3.80
CA LEU A 445 0.90 25.89 -5.16
C LEU A 445 0.53 27.37 -5.24
N LYS A 446 -0.24 27.88 -4.26
CA LYS A 446 -0.57 29.32 -4.16
C LYS A 446 0.68 30.18 -3.95
N TYR A 447 1.59 29.76 -3.09
CA TYR A 447 2.86 30.45 -2.87
C TYR A 447 3.70 30.52 -4.14
N VAL A 448 3.82 29.41 -4.88
CA VAL A 448 4.58 29.38 -6.15
C VAL A 448 3.91 30.27 -7.20
N ASP A 449 2.59 30.20 -7.35
CA ASP A 449 1.84 31.08 -8.26
C ASP A 449 2.01 32.56 -7.91
N TYR A 450 2.02 32.89 -6.61
CA TYR A 450 2.31 34.24 -6.12
C TYR A 450 3.71 34.70 -6.52
N MET A 451 4.74 33.89 -6.27
CA MET A 451 6.11 34.23 -6.60
C MET A 451 6.32 34.37 -8.12
N LEU A 452 5.66 33.54 -8.92
CA LEU A 452 5.70 33.63 -10.37
C LEU A 452 5.05 34.92 -10.88
N LYS A 453 3.87 35.28 -10.36
CA LYS A 453 3.12 36.48 -10.78
C LYS A 453 3.77 37.78 -10.31
N THR A 454 4.50 37.76 -9.20
CA THR A 454 5.22 38.93 -8.67
C THR A 454 6.65 39.04 -9.20
N GLY A 455 7.07 38.14 -10.12
CA GLY A 455 8.42 38.12 -10.66
C GLY A 455 9.50 37.87 -9.60
N GLY A 456 9.15 37.18 -8.51
CA GLY A 456 10.04 36.91 -7.37
C GLY A 456 10.16 38.04 -6.34
N ASN A 457 9.55 39.21 -6.58
CA ASN A 457 9.61 40.38 -5.70
C ASN A 457 8.41 40.50 -4.74
N GLY A 458 7.59 39.45 -4.64
CA GLY A 458 6.46 39.41 -3.72
C GLY A 458 6.91 39.47 -2.27
N THR A 459 6.37 40.40 -1.49
CA THR A 459 6.62 40.47 -0.04
C THR A 459 5.84 39.38 0.67
N VAL A 460 6.50 38.72 1.62
CA VAL A 460 5.95 37.57 2.38
C VAL A 460 6.27 37.78 3.85
N THR A 461 5.23 37.82 4.68
CA THR A 461 5.38 37.96 6.13
C THR A 461 5.12 36.62 6.82
N TYR A 462 6.01 36.22 7.72
CA TYR A 462 5.86 34.99 8.51
C TYR A 462 5.35 35.35 9.91
N VAL A 463 4.20 34.78 10.30
CA VAL A 463 3.61 34.97 11.63
C VAL A 463 3.41 33.59 12.26
N ASN A 464 4.23 33.26 13.26
CA ASN A 464 4.31 31.91 13.82
C ASN A 464 4.60 30.86 12.72
N ASP A 465 3.66 29.96 12.48
CA ASP A 465 3.74 28.94 11.42
C ASP A 465 2.99 29.33 10.14
N ASP A 466 2.25 30.44 10.15
CA ASP A 466 1.46 30.95 9.03
C ASP A 466 2.30 31.83 8.10
N VAL A 467 1.95 31.81 6.81
CA VAL A 467 2.63 32.60 5.77
C VAL A 467 1.64 33.55 5.13
N ILE A 468 1.89 34.85 5.23
CA ILE A 468 1.03 35.90 4.67
C ILE A 468 1.64 36.40 3.37
N LEU A 469 0.83 36.36 2.29
CA LEU A 469 1.16 36.92 0.99
C LEU A 469 0.65 38.36 0.95
N ASP A 470 1.51 39.32 1.33
CA ASP A 470 1.05 40.68 1.68
C ASP A 470 0.32 41.37 0.52
N GLN A 471 0.82 41.24 -0.71
CA GLN A 471 0.22 41.90 -1.88
C GLN A 471 -1.12 41.28 -2.30
N TRP A 472 -1.39 40.03 -1.91
CA TRP A 472 -2.66 39.36 -2.19
C TRP A 472 -3.61 39.40 -1.00
N GLY A 473 -3.15 39.80 0.19
CA GLY A 473 -3.95 39.74 1.42
C GLY A 473 -4.39 38.31 1.78
N VAL A 474 -3.64 37.30 1.33
CA VAL A 474 -3.96 35.88 1.54
C VAL A 474 -3.06 35.31 2.62
N THR A 475 -3.67 34.75 3.67
CA THR A 475 -2.96 33.98 4.69
C THR A 475 -2.97 32.49 4.34
N LEU A 476 -1.81 31.86 4.37
CA LEU A 476 -1.62 30.43 4.22
C LEU A 476 -1.49 29.81 5.62
N PRO A 477 -2.56 29.21 6.17
CA PRO A 477 -2.54 28.64 7.50
C PRO A 477 -1.58 27.46 7.57
N PHE A 478 -0.80 27.36 8.65
CA PHE A 478 0.25 26.35 8.86
C PHE A 478 1.38 26.37 7.80
N GLY A 479 1.38 27.33 6.89
CA GLY A 479 2.34 27.49 5.81
C GLY A 479 2.26 26.40 4.74
N PHE A 480 3.42 25.96 4.26
CA PHE A 480 3.56 24.94 3.22
C PHE A 480 4.80 24.09 3.47
N ILE A 481 4.88 22.91 2.81
CA ILE A 481 6.08 22.06 2.83
C ILE A 481 7.00 22.51 1.68
N SER A 482 8.29 22.65 1.93
CA SER A 482 9.26 23.18 0.95
C SER A 482 9.44 22.26 -0.27
N VAL A 483 9.36 20.95 -0.06
CA VAL A 483 9.51 19.90 -1.08
C VAL A 483 8.38 19.98 -2.11
N SER A 484 8.75 19.99 -3.40
CA SER A 484 7.80 19.90 -4.49
C SER A 484 7.27 18.48 -4.64
N PHE A 485 5.95 18.31 -4.53
CA PHE A 485 5.23 17.08 -4.87
C PHE A 485 4.57 17.26 -6.24
N ASN A 486 5.39 17.52 -7.27
CA ASN A 486 4.94 17.60 -8.67
C ASN A 486 4.98 16.23 -9.33
#